data_AF-A0A0P0URK1-F1
#
_entry.id   AF-A0A0P0URK1-F1
#
_cell.length_a   1.000
_cell.length_b   1.000
_cell.length_c   1.000
_cell.angle_alpha   90.00
_cell.angle_beta   90.00
_cell.angle_gamma   90.00
#
_symmetry.space_group_name_H-M   'P 1'
#
loop_
_entity.id
_entity.type
_entity.pdbx_description
1 polymer ?
#
loop_
_entity_poly.entity_id
_entity_poly.type
_entity_poly.pdbx_seq_one_letter_code
_entity_poly.pdbx_strand_id
1 'polypeptide(L)'
;MKIANELLTLTREHHISLSLGNKCVNTAKSNNNNTEIKKLCTQVSKVFRKTFAEHFETEELTIFTPLKGKSDALLKLCNQLFDEHQQLYSLAESLHNHPERLLNFGNLLKSHSRLEDRELFPKINLLSDNEKLNILKSSLSHKPIIKI
;
A
#
# COMPACT_ATOMS: atom_id res chain seq x y z
N MET A 1 8.18 -20.62 1.49
CA MET A 1 9.17 -19.73 0.85
C MET A 1 9.58 -18.69 1.89
N LYS A 2 10.88 -18.50 2.16
CA LYS A 2 11.36 -17.50 3.13
C LYS A 2 11.23 -16.11 2.50
N ILE A 3 10.63 -15.15 3.21
CA ILE A 3 10.57 -13.75 2.76
C ILE A 3 12.01 -13.21 2.71
N ALA A 4 12.37 -12.53 1.62
CA ALA A 4 13.68 -11.90 1.46
C ALA A 4 13.88 -10.84 2.55
N ASN A 5 15.10 -10.69 3.06
CA ASN A 5 15.38 -9.83 4.22
C ASN A 5 15.00 -8.37 3.95
N GLU A 6 15.23 -7.93 2.72
CA GLU A 6 14.99 -6.59 2.19
C GLU A 6 13.49 -6.24 2.14
N LEU A 7 12.62 -7.25 2.11
CA LEU A 7 11.16 -7.07 2.04
C LEU A 7 10.47 -7.23 3.40
N LEU A 8 11.21 -7.58 4.47
CA LEU A 8 10.58 -7.89 5.77
C LEU A 8 9.79 -6.71 6.34
N THR A 9 10.29 -5.48 6.22
CA THR A 9 9.58 -4.29 6.68
C THR A 9 8.32 -4.05 5.84
N LEU A 10 8.47 -3.99 4.50
CA LEU A 10 7.35 -3.75 3.59
C LEU A 10 6.25 -4.81 3.72
N THR A 11 6.62 -6.08 3.87
CA THR A 11 5.64 -7.18 4.07
C THR A 11 4.87 -7.02 5.39
N ARG A 12 5.51 -6.54 6.46
CA ARG A 12 4.81 -6.24 7.74
C ARG A 12 3.85 -5.07 7.57
N GLU A 13 4.24 -4.06 6.82
CA GLU A 13 3.40 -2.91 6.49
C GLU A 13 2.19 -3.32 5.64
N HIS A 14 2.37 -4.25 4.69
CA HIS A 14 1.28 -4.89 3.94
C HIS A 14 0.30 -5.65 4.84
N HIS A 15 0.77 -6.35 5.87
CA HIS A 15 -0.17 -6.95 6.84
C HIS A 15 -1.06 -5.89 7.53
N ILE A 16 -0.52 -4.70 7.81
CA ILE A 16 -1.30 -3.61 8.40
C ILE A 16 -2.25 -3.00 7.37
N SER A 17 -1.78 -2.75 6.14
CA SER A 17 -2.58 -2.31 4.99
C SER A 17 -3.78 -3.23 4.75
N LEU A 18 -3.54 -4.56 4.68
CA LEU A 18 -4.58 -5.57 4.48
C LEU A 18 -5.59 -5.60 5.62
N SER A 19 -5.13 -5.44 6.87
CA SER A 19 -6.01 -5.33 8.04
C SER A 19 -6.92 -4.11 7.94
N LEU A 20 -6.35 -2.94 7.61
CA LEU A 20 -7.10 -1.71 7.38
C LEU A 20 -8.11 -1.85 6.25
N GLY A 21 -7.71 -2.39 5.11
CA GLY A 21 -8.61 -2.59 3.97
C GLY A 21 -9.75 -3.55 4.31
N ASN A 22 -9.48 -4.63 5.07
CA ASN A 22 -10.53 -5.53 5.56
C ASN A 22 -11.51 -4.80 6.51
N LYS A 23 -10.98 -3.98 7.43
CA LYS A 23 -11.80 -3.15 8.32
C LYS A 23 -12.71 -2.23 7.52
N CYS A 24 -12.18 -1.51 6.52
CA CYS A 24 -12.95 -0.61 5.65
C CYS A 24 -14.07 -1.35 4.91
N VAL A 25 -13.75 -2.49 4.27
CA VAL A 25 -14.74 -3.31 3.55
C VAL A 25 -15.84 -3.83 4.48
N ASN A 26 -15.46 -4.36 5.65
CA ASN A 26 -16.41 -4.91 6.60
C ASN A 26 -17.32 -3.83 7.18
N THR A 27 -16.78 -2.68 7.57
CA THR A 27 -17.55 -1.53 8.07
C THR A 27 -18.49 -0.97 7.00
N ALA A 28 -18.08 -0.91 5.74
CA ALA A 28 -18.93 -0.44 4.65
C ALA A 28 -20.07 -1.42 4.29
N LYS A 29 -19.86 -2.73 4.47
CA LYS A 29 -20.86 -3.77 4.15
C LYS A 29 -21.77 -4.15 5.31
N SER A 30 -21.34 -3.91 6.55
CA SER A 30 -22.17 -4.15 7.72
C SER A 30 -23.40 -3.23 7.72
N ASN A 31 -24.51 -3.69 8.29
CA ASN A 31 -25.67 -2.84 8.62
C ASN A 31 -25.37 -1.87 9.78
N ASN A 32 -24.10 -1.45 9.93
CA ASN A 32 -23.67 -0.54 10.98
C ASN A 32 -24.32 0.83 10.81
N ASN A 33 -24.55 1.50 11.94
CA ASN A 33 -25.04 2.88 11.93
C ASN A 33 -24.04 3.79 11.21
N ASN A 34 -24.57 4.78 10.47
CA ASN A 34 -23.84 5.78 9.69
C ASN A 34 -22.69 6.46 10.48
N THR A 35 -22.80 6.50 11.81
CA THR A 35 -21.77 7.01 12.73
C THR A 35 -20.43 6.27 12.65
N GLU A 36 -20.43 4.93 12.62
CA GLU A 36 -19.18 4.14 12.59
C GLU A 36 -18.46 4.28 11.25
N ILE A 37 -19.22 4.31 10.14
CA ILE A 37 -18.68 4.57 8.80
C ILE A 37 -18.00 5.95 8.78
N LYS A 38 -18.70 7.00 9.24
CA LYS A 38 -18.15 8.38 9.28
C LYS A 38 -16.92 8.49 10.17
N LYS A 39 -16.91 7.81 11.32
CA LYS A 39 -15.77 7.78 12.24
C LYS A 39 -14.55 7.17 11.56
N LEU A 40 -14.69 6.00 10.94
CA LEU A 40 -13.59 5.35 10.23
C LEU A 40 -13.10 6.20 9.04
N CYS A 41 -14.02 6.74 8.25
CA CYS A 41 -13.69 7.64 7.14
C CYS A 41 -12.87 8.85 7.59
N THR A 42 -13.26 9.47 8.70
CA THR A 42 -12.54 10.61 9.28
C THR A 42 -11.14 10.21 9.76
N GLN A 43 -11.01 9.04 10.38
CA GLN A 43 -9.70 8.54 10.81
C GLN A 43 -8.79 8.26 9.61
N VAL A 44 -9.26 7.53 8.60
CA VAL A 44 -8.50 7.22 7.38
C VAL A 44 -8.07 8.49 6.66
N SER A 45 -9.01 9.42 6.41
CA SER A 45 -8.73 10.71 5.75
C SER A 45 -7.66 11.51 6.47
N LYS A 46 -7.64 11.48 7.81
CA LYS A 46 -6.67 12.24 8.61
C LYS A 46 -5.26 11.64 8.62
N VAL A 47 -5.12 10.32 8.59
CA VAL A 47 -3.83 9.67 8.92
C VAL A 47 -3.24 8.82 7.81
N PHE A 48 -4.03 8.33 6.85
CA PHE A 48 -3.57 7.35 5.86
C PHE A 48 -2.33 7.81 5.09
N ARG A 49 -2.36 9.03 4.54
CA ARG A 49 -1.23 9.59 3.79
C ARG A 49 0.05 9.63 4.62
N LYS A 50 -0.02 10.19 5.83
CA LYS A 50 1.12 10.25 6.74
C LYS A 50 1.65 8.86 7.12
N THR A 51 0.74 7.91 7.27
CA THR A 51 1.06 6.55 7.72
C THR A 51 1.74 5.71 6.64
N PHE A 52 1.38 5.88 5.36
CA PHE A 52 1.88 5.06 4.25
C PHE A 52 2.81 5.82 3.27
N ALA A 53 3.13 7.10 3.51
CA ALA A 53 4.02 7.87 2.65
C ALA A 53 5.41 7.26 2.47
N GLU A 54 6.08 6.92 3.58
CA GLU A 54 7.43 6.34 3.56
C GLU A 54 7.43 4.96 2.87
N HIS A 55 6.35 4.19 3.05
CA HIS A 55 6.13 2.90 2.40
C HIS A 55 6.08 3.02 0.87
N PHE A 56 5.14 3.84 0.36
CA PHE A 56 5.01 4.06 -1.09
C PHE A 56 6.26 4.70 -1.69
N GLU A 57 6.89 5.66 -0.99
CA GLU A 57 8.13 6.28 -1.46
C GLU A 57 9.26 5.25 -1.63
N THR A 58 9.43 4.34 -0.66
CA THR A 58 10.41 3.26 -0.77
C THR A 58 10.11 2.36 -1.97
N GLU A 59 8.86 1.96 -2.17
CA GLU A 59 8.48 1.11 -3.30
C GLU A 59 8.73 1.80 -4.65
N GLU A 60 8.29 3.04 -4.79
CA GLU A 60 8.43 3.82 -6.01
C GLU A 60 9.90 4.06 -6.40
N LEU A 61 10.72 4.47 -5.42
CA LEU A 61 12.11 4.84 -5.66
C LEU A 61 13.04 3.63 -5.77
N THR A 62 12.84 2.62 -4.93
CA THR A 62 13.81 1.52 -4.79
C THR A 62 13.39 0.22 -5.45
N ILE A 63 12.11 0.05 -5.78
CA ILE A 63 11.58 -1.16 -6.42
C ILE A 63 11.06 -0.85 -7.81
N PHE A 64 10.10 0.07 -7.96
CA PHE A 64 9.42 0.33 -9.22
C PHE A 64 10.41 0.89 -10.25
N THR A 65 11.14 1.95 -9.88
CA THR A 65 12.11 2.61 -10.75
C THR A 65 13.12 1.63 -11.38
N PRO A 66 13.85 0.79 -10.62
CA PRO A 66 14.79 -0.16 -11.22
C PRO A 66 14.13 -1.34 -11.94
N LEU A 67 12.90 -1.74 -11.57
CA LEU A 67 12.17 -2.83 -12.25
C LEU A 67 11.55 -2.41 -13.59
N LYS A 68 11.17 -1.14 -13.76
CA LYS A 68 10.59 -0.62 -15.02
C LYS A 68 11.48 -0.91 -16.23
N GLY A 69 12.80 -0.88 -16.07
CA GLY A 69 13.77 -1.13 -17.14
C GLY A 69 14.01 -2.60 -17.49
N LYS A 70 13.38 -3.56 -16.79
CA LYS A 70 13.68 -4.99 -16.93
C LYS A 70 12.79 -5.69 -17.98
N SER A 71 11.58 -5.19 -18.25
CA SER A 71 10.70 -5.65 -19.33
C SER A 71 9.47 -4.73 -19.50
N ASP A 72 8.81 -4.78 -20.66
CA ASP A 72 7.55 -4.05 -20.89
C ASP A 72 6.43 -4.44 -19.92
N ALA A 73 6.39 -5.72 -19.52
CA ALA A 73 5.41 -6.19 -18.54
C ALA A 73 5.63 -5.55 -17.16
N LEU A 74 6.89 -5.42 -16.74
CA LEU A 74 7.24 -4.76 -15.48
C LEU A 74 7.03 -3.24 -15.55
N LEU A 75 7.30 -2.61 -16.69
CA LEU A 75 6.96 -1.21 -16.91
C LEU A 75 5.48 -0.95 -16.68
N LYS A 76 4.61 -1.77 -17.29
CA LYS A 76 3.15 -1.67 -17.14
C LYS A 76 2.71 -1.90 -15.69
N LEU A 77 3.21 -2.96 -15.04
CA LEU A 77 2.88 -3.27 -13.66
C LEU A 77 3.29 -2.14 -12.70
N CYS A 78 4.51 -1.62 -12.83
CA CYS A 78 4.99 -0.53 -11.98
C CYS A 78 4.23 0.78 -12.19
N ASN A 79 3.80 1.07 -13.42
CA ASN A 79 2.95 2.25 -13.68
C ASN A 79 1.55 2.08 -13.08
N GLN A 80 0.96 0.88 -13.21
CA GLN A 80 -0.33 0.59 -12.56
C GLN A 80 -0.24 0.80 -11.05
N LEU A 81 0.77 0.22 -10.38
CA LEU A 81 0.92 0.33 -8.92
C LEU A 81 1.14 1.79 -8.47
N PHE A 82 1.93 2.55 -9.23
CA PHE A 82 2.11 3.99 -8.98
C PHE A 82 0.78 4.75 -9.10
N ASP A 83 -0.02 4.49 -10.13
CA ASP A 83 -1.32 5.12 -10.30
C ASP A 83 -2.29 4.71 -9.17
N GLU A 84 -2.22 3.46 -8.71
CA GLU A 84 -2.98 2.97 -7.57
C GLU A 84 -2.59 3.68 -6.26
N HIS A 85 -1.31 4.02 -6.02
CA HIS A 85 -0.89 4.84 -4.88
C HIS A 85 -1.59 6.21 -4.89
N GLN A 86 -1.60 6.87 -6.05
CA GLN A 86 -2.25 8.18 -6.19
C GLN A 86 -3.77 8.07 -5.98
N GLN A 87 -4.39 7.01 -6.50
CA GLN A 87 -5.81 6.73 -6.27
C GLN A 87 -6.12 6.45 -4.80
N LEU A 88 -5.27 5.70 -4.09
CA LEU A 88 -5.44 5.42 -2.66
C LEU A 88 -5.37 6.71 -1.84
N TYR A 89 -4.43 7.61 -2.13
CA TYR A 89 -4.39 8.93 -1.50
C TYR A 89 -5.63 9.75 -1.80
N SER A 90 -6.03 9.86 -3.07
CA SER A 90 -7.21 10.62 -3.46
C SER A 90 -8.49 10.10 -2.79
N LEU A 91 -8.66 8.78 -2.78
CA LEU A 91 -9.79 8.14 -2.10
C LEU A 91 -9.76 8.45 -0.61
N ALA A 92 -8.63 8.19 0.07
CA ALA A 92 -8.49 8.41 1.50
C ALA A 92 -8.83 9.85 1.91
N GLU A 93 -8.27 10.84 1.22
CA GLU A 93 -8.53 12.26 1.50
C GLU A 93 -9.99 12.63 1.32
N SER A 94 -10.65 12.06 0.30
CA SER A 94 -12.06 12.32 0.02
C SER A 94 -13.04 11.67 1.01
N LEU A 95 -12.62 10.64 1.77
CA LEU A 95 -13.53 9.83 2.59
C LEU A 95 -14.30 10.64 3.64
N HIS A 96 -13.73 11.71 4.17
CA HIS A 96 -14.42 12.56 5.15
C HIS A 96 -15.74 13.13 4.57
N ASN A 97 -15.70 13.57 3.31
CA ASN A 97 -16.85 14.14 2.61
C ASN A 97 -17.66 13.09 1.82
N HIS A 98 -17.02 11.98 1.47
CA HIS A 98 -17.56 10.93 0.60
C HIS A 98 -17.47 9.54 1.26
N PRO A 99 -18.20 9.29 2.36
CA PRO A 99 -18.13 8.03 3.10
C PRO A 99 -18.56 6.81 2.26
N GLU A 100 -19.36 7.00 1.22
CA GLU A 100 -19.74 5.96 0.26
C GLU A 100 -18.54 5.34 -0.48
N ARG A 101 -17.40 6.04 -0.53
CA ARG A 101 -16.17 5.56 -1.17
C ARG A 101 -15.36 4.60 -0.29
N LEU A 102 -15.73 4.42 0.99
CA LEU A 102 -15.00 3.57 1.93
C LEU A 102 -14.81 2.14 1.43
N LEU A 103 -15.85 1.58 0.79
CA LEU A 103 -15.79 0.25 0.20
C LEU A 103 -14.76 0.17 -0.93
N ASN A 104 -14.73 1.18 -1.80
CA ASN A 104 -13.78 1.25 -2.91
C ASN A 104 -12.35 1.35 -2.38
N PHE A 105 -12.09 2.29 -1.46
CA PHE A 105 -10.80 2.44 -0.80
C PHE A 105 -10.30 1.12 -0.19
N GLY A 106 -11.15 0.45 0.60
CA GLY A 106 -10.79 -0.81 1.25
C GLY A 106 -10.51 -1.96 0.27
N ASN A 107 -11.26 -2.03 -0.84
CA ASN A 107 -11.01 -3.01 -1.89
C ASN A 107 -9.71 -2.73 -2.64
N LEU A 108 -9.49 -1.49 -3.06
CA LEU A 108 -8.27 -1.07 -3.77
C LEU A 108 -7.03 -1.36 -2.93
N LEU A 109 -7.02 -0.95 -1.66
CA LEU A 109 -5.89 -1.17 -0.76
C LEU A 109 -5.57 -2.66 -0.62
N LYS A 110 -6.60 -3.50 -0.57
CA LYS A 110 -6.46 -4.96 -0.48
C LYS A 110 -5.97 -5.63 -1.75
N SER A 111 -6.40 -5.16 -2.91
CA SER A 111 -5.96 -5.72 -4.19
C SER A 111 -4.54 -5.29 -4.49
N HIS A 112 -4.23 -4.02 -4.23
CA HIS A 112 -2.92 -3.40 -4.41
C HIS A 112 -1.83 -4.14 -3.63
N SER A 113 -1.90 -4.19 -2.29
CA SER A 113 -0.86 -4.88 -1.49
C SER A 113 -0.72 -6.36 -1.82
N ARG A 114 -1.80 -7.03 -2.26
CA ARG A 114 -1.72 -8.43 -2.72
C ARG A 114 -1.06 -8.57 -4.08
N LEU A 115 -1.29 -7.62 -4.98
CA LEU A 115 -0.67 -7.60 -6.31
C LEU A 115 0.84 -7.43 -6.16
N GLU A 116 1.27 -6.55 -5.28
CA GLU A 116 2.69 -6.35 -4.98
C GLU A 116 3.33 -7.59 -4.40
N ASP A 117 2.75 -8.15 -3.33
CA ASP A 117 3.27 -9.36 -2.68
C ASP A 117 3.40 -10.54 -3.65
N ARG A 118 2.46 -10.67 -4.61
CA ARG A 118 2.37 -11.84 -5.51
C ARG A 118 3.13 -11.67 -6.81
N GLU A 119 3.09 -10.48 -7.40
CA GLU A 119 3.57 -10.26 -8.76
C GLU A 119 4.81 -9.38 -8.81
N LEU A 120 4.95 -8.39 -7.92
CA LEU A 120 6.07 -7.46 -7.92
C LEU A 120 7.23 -7.95 -7.05
N PHE A 121 6.97 -8.28 -5.78
CA PHE A 121 7.99 -8.66 -4.81
C PHE A 121 8.81 -9.88 -5.25
N PRO A 122 8.27 -10.92 -5.92
CA PRO A 122 9.11 -11.99 -6.45
C PRO A 122 10.11 -11.53 -7.53
N LYS A 123 9.87 -10.37 -8.16
CA LYS A 123 10.70 -9.82 -9.24
C LYS A 123 11.91 -9.05 -8.72
N ILE A 124 12.01 -8.80 -7.41
CA ILE A 124 13.23 -8.20 -6.84
C ILE A 124 14.48 -9.04 -7.10
N ASN A 125 14.33 -10.33 -7.42
CA ASN A 125 15.45 -11.19 -7.81
C ASN A 125 16.15 -10.72 -9.10
N LEU A 126 15.49 -9.89 -9.92
CA LEU A 126 16.04 -9.26 -11.12
C LEU A 126 16.90 -8.01 -10.81
N LEU A 127 16.92 -7.60 -9.55
CA LEU A 127 17.71 -6.48 -9.06
C LEU A 127 19.10 -6.96 -8.64
N SER A 128 20.08 -6.07 -8.80
CA SER A 128 21.42 -6.23 -8.26
C SER A 128 21.41 -6.21 -6.74
N ASP A 129 22.49 -6.69 -6.12
CA ASP A 129 22.61 -6.71 -4.66
C ASP A 129 22.62 -5.29 -4.06
N ASN A 130 23.16 -4.30 -4.79
CA ASN A 130 23.12 -2.90 -4.35
C ASN A 130 21.70 -2.32 -4.38
N GLU A 131 20.91 -2.62 -5.42
CA GLU A 131 19.51 -2.22 -5.50
C GLU A 131 18.69 -2.85 -4.37
N LYS A 132 18.87 -4.15 -4.11
CA LYS A 132 18.23 -4.84 -2.97
C LYS A 132 18.61 -4.22 -1.63
N LEU A 133 19.90 -3.90 -1.44
CA LEU A 133 20.38 -3.22 -0.24
C LEU A 133 19.74 -1.84 -0.05
N ASN A 134 19.43 -1.12 -1.12
CA ASN A 134 18.73 0.15 -1.05
C ASN A 134 17.29 0.00 -0.54
N ILE A 135 16.56 -1.05 -0.95
CA ILE A 135 15.22 -1.37 -0.42
C ILE A 135 15.30 -1.56 1.10
N LEU A 136 16.27 -2.35 1.57
CA LEU A 136 16.46 -2.60 2.99
C LEU A 136 16.79 -1.32 3.76
N LYS A 137 17.75 -0.52 3.27
CA LYS A 137 18.16 0.72 3.93
C LYS A 137 17.02 1.75 4.00
N SER A 138 16.27 1.90 2.91
CA SER A 138 15.12 2.81 2.85
C SER A 138 14.06 2.38 3.86
N SER A 139 13.66 1.12 3.82
CA SER A 139 12.59 0.61 4.68
C SER A 139 12.94 0.55 6.17
N LEU A 140 14.21 0.37 6.55
CA LEU A 140 14.63 0.42 7.96
C LEU A 140 14.47 1.79 8.62
N SER A 141 14.32 2.86 7.83
CA SER A 141 14.11 4.22 8.33
C SER A 141 12.63 4.56 8.59
N HIS A 142 11.71 3.67 8.21
CA HIS A 142 10.28 3.90 8.33
C HIS A 142 9.86 4.08 9.79
N LYS A 143 8.98 5.05 10.04
CA LYS A 143 8.27 5.18 11.30
C LYS A 143 7.25 4.05 11.42
N PRO A 144 6.97 3.54 12.63
CA PRO A 144 5.93 2.55 12.83
C PRO A 144 4.57 3.00 12.28
N ILE A 145 3.98 2.18 11.40
CA ILE A 145 2.65 2.41 10.85
C ILE A 145 1.60 2.41 11.97
N ILE A 146 0.87 3.52 12.08
CA ILE A 146 -0.20 3.70 13.06
C ILE A 146 -1.40 2.85 12.63
N LYS A 147 -1.85 1.95 13.51
CA LYS A 147 -3.09 1.18 13.29
C LYS A 147 -4.30 2.10 13.40
N ILE A 148 -5.12 2.11 12.34
CA ILE A 148 -6.36 2.90 12.24
C ILE A 148 -7.55 2.07 12.71
#